data_AF-A0A2P5NUK4-F1
#
_entry.id   AF-A0A2P5NUK4-F1
#
_cell.length_a   1.000
_cell.length_b   1.000
_cell.length_c   1.000
_cell.angle_alpha   90.00
_cell.angle_beta   90.00
_cell.angle_gamma   90.00
#
_symmetry.space_group_name_H-M   'P 1'
#
loop_
_entity.id
_entity.type
_entity.pdbx_description
1 polymer ?
#
loop_
_entity_poly.entity_id
_entity_poly.type
_entity_poly.pdbx_seq_one_letter_code
_entity_poly.pdbx_strand_id
1 'polypeptide(L)'
;MKQSPIAIGLLVALLTSPSSFAANPNSAELMLQSQQRLSSMRESLGLDENHSFQFQSVDQDQLGQTHVRFQQLYRGIRIWGGEVITHTLANQKELPLTTVHKQDIQIGIEPKLSDVDVLAIVKKDIAPRVDFTTKPLLSKGRMSAPYREQYSPLLSQC
;
A
#
# COMPACT_ATOMS: atom_id res chain seq x y z
N MET A 1 -74.57 -14.53 -27.15
CA MET A 1 -73.20 -15.02 -26.88
C MET A 1 -72.26 -14.34 -27.88
N LYS A 2 -71.47 -13.35 -27.48
CA LYS A 2 -70.54 -12.61 -28.35
C LYS A 2 -69.11 -12.93 -27.88
N GLN A 3 -68.32 -13.58 -28.74
CA GLN A 3 -66.91 -13.87 -28.52
C GLN A 3 -66.07 -12.71 -29.06
N SER A 4 -65.07 -12.26 -28.30
CA SER A 4 -64.00 -11.37 -28.77
C SER A 4 -62.74 -12.20 -28.99
N PRO A 5 -61.95 -11.97 -30.05
CA PRO A 5 -60.63 -12.57 -30.18
C PRO A 5 -59.57 -11.67 -29.50
N ILE A 6 -58.82 -12.26 -28.55
CA ILE A 6 -57.61 -11.68 -27.98
C ILE A 6 -56.45 -12.07 -28.90
N ALA A 7 -55.80 -11.09 -29.52
CA ALA A 7 -54.58 -11.28 -30.28
C ALA A 7 -53.38 -11.37 -29.33
N ILE A 8 -52.66 -12.49 -29.35
CA ILE A 8 -51.40 -12.70 -28.62
C ILE A 8 -50.25 -12.30 -29.54
N GLY A 9 -49.64 -11.15 -29.27
CA GLY A 9 -48.37 -10.75 -29.88
C GLY A 9 -47.20 -11.27 -29.06
N LEU A 10 -46.42 -12.20 -29.63
CA LEU A 10 -45.18 -12.72 -29.06
C LEU A 10 -44.03 -11.76 -29.37
N LEU A 11 -43.50 -11.04 -28.37
CA LEU A 11 -42.32 -10.20 -28.54
C LEU A 11 -41.07 -10.97 -28.06
N VAL A 12 -40.19 -11.32 -28.99
CA VAL A 12 -38.91 -11.98 -28.72
C VAL A 12 -37.90 -10.92 -28.27
N ALA A 13 -37.54 -10.91 -26.98
CA ALA A 13 -36.47 -10.07 -26.47
C ALA A 13 -35.10 -10.75 -26.72
N LEU A 14 -34.33 -10.25 -27.69
CA LEU A 14 -32.92 -10.61 -27.85
C LEU A 14 -32.13 -10.03 -26.67
N LEU A 15 -31.74 -10.89 -25.73
CA LEU A 15 -30.78 -10.57 -24.66
C LEU A 15 -29.37 -10.45 -25.24
N THR A 16 -29.00 -9.27 -25.73
CA THR A 16 -27.60 -8.93 -25.96
C THR A 16 -26.94 -8.73 -24.61
N SER A 17 -26.23 -9.75 -24.12
CA SER A 17 -25.42 -9.61 -22.90
C SER A 17 -24.20 -8.75 -23.26
N PRO A 18 -24.04 -7.53 -22.71
CA PRO A 18 -22.81 -6.79 -22.90
C PRO A 18 -21.70 -7.58 -22.21
N SER A 19 -20.70 -8.01 -22.99
CA SER A 19 -19.46 -8.51 -22.42
C SER A 19 -18.77 -7.34 -21.74
N SER A 20 -18.84 -7.27 -20.42
CA SER A 20 -18.05 -6.32 -19.64
C SER A 20 -16.59 -6.76 -19.69
N PHE A 21 -15.82 -6.15 -20.59
CA PHE A 21 -14.37 -6.13 -20.42
C PHE A 21 -14.10 -5.27 -19.19
N ALA A 22 -13.81 -5.90 -18.05
CA ALA A 22 -13.29 -5.17 -16.91
C ALA A 22 -11.99 -4.49 -17.37
N ALA A 23 -11.95 -3.16 -17.30
CA ALA A 23 -10.71 -2.42 -17.55
C ALA A 23 -9.62 -2.96 -16.62
N ASN A 24 -8.39 -3.05 -17.13
CA ASN A 24 -7.25 -3.40 -16.27
C ASN A 24 -7.17 -2.35 -15.14
N PRO A 25 -7.11 -2.77 -13.87
CA PRO A 25 -7.07 -1.82 -12.78
C PRO A 25 -5.82 -0.96 -12.90
N ASN A 26 -5.98 0.34 -12.66
CA ASN A 26 -4.83 1.25 -12.67
C ASN A 26 -4.00 1.06 -11.37
N SER A 27 -2.79 1.61 -11.33
CA SER A 27 -1.88 1.43 -10.18
C SER A 27 -2.47 1.89 -8.85
N ALA A 28 -3.35 2.90 -8.84
CA ALA A 28 -3.98 3.40 -7.61
C ALA A 28 -5.02 2.42 -7.06
N GLU A 29 -5.78 1.76 -7.94
CA GLU A 29 -6.73 0.71 -7.57
C GLU A 29 -6.00 -0.52 -7.02
N LEU A 30 -4.92 -0.94 -7.68
CA LEU A 30 -4.08 -2.06 -7.23
C LEU A 30 -3.44 -1.80 -5.86
N MET A 31 -2.97 -0.56 -5.64
CA MET A 31 -2.46 -0.11 -4.34
C MET A 31 -3.55 -0.17 -3.27
N LEU A 32 -4.74 0.38 -3.53
CA LEU A 32 -5.83 0.42 -2.55
C LEU A 32 -6.30 -0.98 -2.16
N GLN A 33 -6.52 -1.85 -3.15
CA GLN A 33 -6.89 -3.26 -2.92
C GLN A 33 -5.84 -3.98 -2.10
N SER A 34 -4.55 -3.82 -2.45
CA SER A 34 -3.44 -4.43 -1.72
C SER A 34 -3.31 -3.90 -0.30
N GLN A 35 -3.53 -2.60 -0.09
CA GLN A 35 -3.51 -1.98 1.23
C GLN A 35 -4.66 -2.52 2.10
N GLN A 36 -5.87 -2.64 1.56
CA GLN A 36 -7.02 -3.20 2.27
C GLN A 36 -6.78 -4.66 2.68
N ARG A 37 -6.28 -5.48 1.75
CA ARG A 37 -5.88 -6.86 2.01
C ARG A 37 -4.83 -6.95 3.11
N LEU A 38 -3.77 -6.15 3.02
CA LEU A 38 -2.69 -6.20 4.00
C LEU A 38 -3.16 -5.73 5.38
N SER A 39 -4.02 -4.72 5.44
CA SER A 39 -4.65 -4.25 6.68
C SER A 39 -5.55 -5.31 7.32
N SER A 40 -6.30 -6.10 6.53
CA SER A 40 -7.13 -7.18 7.06
C SER A 40 -6.31 -8.38 7.58
N MET A 41 -5.10 -8.56 7.06
CA MET A 41 -4.16 -9.59 7.50
C MET A 41 -3.27 -9.15 8.68
N ARG A 42 -3.36 -7.90 9.15
CA ARG A 42 -2.47 -7.34 10.19
C ARG A 42 -2.34 -8.24 11.42
N GLU A 43 -3.45 -8.70 11.98
CA GLU A 43 -3.45 -9.55 13.17
C GLU A 43 -2.91 -10.96 12.89
N SER A 44 -3.21 -11.54 11.73
CA SER A 44 -2.64 -12.85 11.33
C SER A 44 -1.14 -12.78 11.04
N LEU A 45 -0.64 -11.58 10.73
CA LEU A 45 0.78 -11.27 10.65
C LEU A 45 1.42 -11.00 12.02
N GLY A 46 0.69 -11.16 13.13
CA GLY A 46 1.21 -10.92 14.49
C GLY A 46 1.49 -9.45 14.78
N LEU A 47 0.74 -8.55 14.13
CA LEU A 47 0.88 -7.10 14.27
C LEU A 47 -0.36 -6.51 14.95
N ASP A 48 -0.12 -5.52 15.81
CA ASP A 48 -1.15 -4.79 16.56
C ASP A 48 -1.50 -3.45 15.86
N GLU A 49 -2.33 -2.62 16.49
CA GLU A 49 -2.78 -1.32 15.97
C GLU A 49 -1.67 -0.26 15.92
N ASN A 50 -0.57 -0.51 16.63
CA ASN A 50 0.62 0.33 16.57
C ASN A 50 1.40 0.09 15.26
N HIS A 51 1.11 -0.97 14.51
CA HIS A 51 1.76 -1.26 13.25
C HIS A 51 0.92 -0.77 12.07
N SER A 52 1.60 -0.22 11.07
CA SER A 52 0.98 0.15 9.81
C SER A 52 1.90 -0.15 8.64
N PHE A 53 1.35 -0.02 7.43
CA PHE A 53 2.04 -0.29 6.19
C PHE A 53 2.01 0.96 5.33
N GLN A 54 3.16 1.34 4.80
CA GLN A 54 3.31 2.43 3.86
C GLN A 54 3.63 1.86 2.49
N PHE A 55 2.81 2.17 1.50
CA PHE A 55 3.06 1.83 0.10
C PHE A 55 4.45 2.32 -0.37
N GLN A 56 5.15 1.47 -1.14
CA GLN A 56 6.43 1.79 -1.78
C GLN A 56 6.36 1.71 -3.31
N SER A 57 5.92 0.59 -3.88
CA SER A 57 5.87 0.39 -5.34
C SER A 57 4.76 -0.58 -5.77
N VAL A 58 4.30 -0.42 -7.00
CA VAL A 58 3.49 -1.42 -7.74
C VAL A 58 4.31 -1.82 -8.96
N ASP A 59 4.55 -3.13 -9.11
CA ASP A 59 5.25 -3.69 -10.26
C ASP A 59 4.41 -4.81 -10.87
N GLN A 60 4.24 -4.82 -12.20
CA GLN A 60 3.58 -5.92 -12.92
C GLN A 60 4.62 -6.66 -13.75
N ASP A 61 4.66 -7.98 -13.62
CA ASP A 61 5.59 -8.82 -14.39
C ASP A 61 5.05 -9.17 -15.79
N GLN A 62 5.86 -9.89 -16.57
CA GLN A 62 5.50 -10.33 -17.93
C GLN A 62 4.33 -11.32 -17.98
N LEU A 63 4.01 -11.97 -16.86
CA LEU A 63 2.90 -12.90 -16.71
C LEU A 63 1.61 -12.18 -16.26
N GLY A 64 1.67 -10.86 -16.07
CA GLY A 64 0.58 -10.05 -15.58
C GLY A 64 0.37 -10.12 -14.07
N GLN A 65 1.28 -10.72 -13.31
CA GLN A 65 1.20 -10.73 -11.85
C GLN A 65 1.59 -9.36 -11.29
N THR A 66 0.75 -8.84 -10.40
CA THR A 66 0.99 -7.59 -9.69
C THR A 66 1.67 -7.88 -8.36
N HIS A 67 2.75 -7.13 -8.11
CA HIS A 67 3.50 -7.09 -6.86
C HIS A 67 3.33 -5.70 -6.25
N VAL A 68 2.78 -5.61 -5.03
CA VAL A 68 2.71 -4.33 -4.32
C VAL A 68 3.56 -4.39 -3.06
N ARG A 69 4.59 -3.55 -3.00
CA ARG A 69 5.55 -3.50 -1.89
C ARG A 69 5.12 -2.47 -0.84
N PHE A 70 5.23 -2.86 0.42
CA PHE A 70 4.94 -2.04 1.58
C PHE A 70 6.09 -2.04 2.58
N GLN A 71 6.38 -0.85 3.11
CA GLN A 71 7.24 -0.63 4.26
C GLN A 71 6.43 -0.79 5.55
N GLN A 72 6.89 -1.64 6.46
CA GLN A 72 6.31 -1.73 7.79
C GLN A 72 6.72 -0.52 8.65
N LEU A 73 5.75 0.02 9.39
CA LEU A 73 5.93 1.07 10.38
C LEU A 73 5.48 0.59 11.76
N TYR A 74 6.10 1.12 12.82
CA TYR A 74 5.63 1.03 14.20
C TYR A 74 5.45 2.44 14.76
N ARG A 75 4.22 2.80 15.12
CA ARG A 75 3.82 4.14 15.55
C ARG A 75 4.31 5.25 14.61
N GLY A 76 4.24 4.98 13.30
CA GLY A 76 4.70 5.87 12.23
C GLY A 76 6.21 5.85 11.95
N ILE A 77 7.00 5.10 12.72
CA ILE A 77 8.45 4.97 12.52
C ILE A 77 8.77 3.77 11.64
N ARG A 78 9.63 3.98 10.64
CA ARG A 78 10.11 2.92 9.74
C ARG A 78 10.82 1.81 10.51
N ILE A 79 10.42 0.57 10.27
CA ILE A 79 11.15 -0.61 10.70
C ILE A 79 12.12 -1.03 9.59
N TRP A 80 13.41 -0.85 9.81
CA TRP A 80 14.43 -1.30 8.86
C TRP A 80 14.37 -2.81 8.66
N GLY A 81 14.35 -3.24 7.40
CA GLY A 81 14.17 -4.64 7.03
C GLY A 81 12.77 -5.22 7.30
N GLY A 82 11.80 -4.39 7.74
CA GLY A 82 10.40 -4.78 7.87
C GLY A 82 9.62 -4.42 6.61
N GLU A 83 9.36 -5.41 5.76
CA GLU A 83 8.65 -5.22 4.49
C GLU A 83 7.66 -6.35 4.23
N VAL A 84 6.61 -6.03 3.46
CA VAL A 84 5.63 -7.00 2.98
C VAL A 84 5.33 -6.73 1.51
N ILE A 85 5.20 -7.79 0.71
CA ILE A 85 4.82 -7.73 -0.70
C ILE A 85 3.54 -8.54 -0.89
N THR A 86 2.51 -7.91 -1.43
CA THR A 86 1.29 -8.60 -1.88
C THR A 86 1.47 -9.09 -3.31
N HIS A 87 0.83 -10.22 -3.61
CA HIS A 87 0.84 -10.84 -4.94
C HIS A 87 -0.59 -11.06 -5.41
N THR A 88 -0.87 -10.61 -6.64
CA THR A 88 -2.16 -10.80 -7.31
C THR A 88 -1.91 -11.28 -8.73
N LEU A 89 -2.50 -12.41 -9.12
CA LEU A 89 -2.42 -12.93 -10.49
C LEU A 89 -3.21 -12.04 -11.46
N ALA A 90 -2.94 -12.18 -12.76
CA ALA A 90 -3.65 -11.45 -13.81
C ALA A 90 -5.19 -11.64 -13.78
N ASN A 91 -5.67 -12.77 -13.26
CA ASN A 91 -7.10 -13.05 -13.06
C ASN A 91 -7.64 -12.53 -11.71
N GLN A 92 -6.94 -11.61 -11.05
CA GLN A 92 -7.25 -11.03 -9.75
C GLN A 92 -7.24 -12.02 -8.57
N LYS A 93 -6.74 -13.25 -8.76
CA LYS A 93 -6.56 -14.19 -7.67
C LYS A 93 -5.38 -13.77 -6.79
N GLU A 94 -5.65 -13.62 -5.51
CA GLU A 94 -4.64 -13.38 -4.49
C GLU A 94 -3.73 -14.61 -4.26
N LEU A 95 -2.42 -14.36 -4.15
CA LEU A 95 -1.41 -15.36 -3.77
C LEU A 95 -0.79 -15.03 -2.41
N PRO A 96 -0.12 -15.99 -1.74
CA PRO A 96 0.55 -15.74 -0.47
C PRO A 96 1.48 -14.52 -0.49
N LEU A 97 1.62 -13.86 0.65
CA LEU A 97 2.51 -12.71 0.80
C LEU A 97 3.98 -13.14 0.84
N THR A 98 4.88 -12.27 0.38
CA THR A 98 6.29 -12.34 0.78
C THR A 98 6.49 -11.42 1.97
N THR A 99 7.00 -11.96 3.07
CA THR A 99 7.07 -11.23 4.35
C THR A 99 8.47 -11.30 4.96
N VAL A 100 8.97 -10.14 5.39
CA VAL A 100 10.15 -9.99 6.26
C VAL A 100 9.85 -9.04 7.43
N HIS A 101 8.56 -8.84 7.73
CA HIS A 101 8.08 -7.97 8.80
C HIS A 101 8.59 -8.41 10.18
N LYS A 102 8.60 -7.46 11.12
CA LYS A 102 9.02 -7.66 12.50
C LYS A 102 7.81 -7.63 13.42
N GLN A 103 7.76 -8.56 14.35
CA GLN A 103 6.69 -8.71 15.34
C GLN A 103 7.22 -8.32 16.73
N ASP A 104 6.33 -8.33 17.74
CA ASP A 104 6.68 -8.19 19.16
C ASP A 104 7.50 -6.93 19.50
N ILE A 105 7.29 -5.84 18.76
CA ILE A 105 7.95 -4.56 19.01
C ILE A 105 7.26 -3.87 20.19
N GLN A 106 8.00 -3.71 21.29
CA GLN A 106 7.53 -3.06 22.52
C GLN A 106 8.52 -1.98 23.00
N ILE A 107 9.02 -1.15 22.07
CA ILE A 107 9.99 -0.09 22.39
C ILE A 107 9.32 1.29 22.38
N GLY A 108 9.75 2.17 23.28
CA GLY A 108 9.36 3.58 23.25
C GLY A 108 9.93 4.27 22.01
N ILE A 109 9.13 5.11 21.37
CA ILE A 109 9.54 5.86 20.16
C ILE A 109 9.96 7.31 20.44
N GLU A 110 9.92 7.72 21.70
CA GLU A 110 10.33 9.07 22.11
C GLU A 110 11.87 9.20 22.09
N PRO A 111 12.44 10.06 21.23
CA PRO A 111 13.88 10.26 21.18
C PRO A 111 14.37 10.93 22.46
N LYS A 112 15.43 10.38 23.07
CA LYS A 112 16.10 10.99 24.23
C LYS A 112 17.16 12.02 23.85
N LEU A 113 17.56 12.06 22.58
CA LEU A 113 18.54 12.99 22.04
C LEU A 113 17.85 13.98 21.11
N SER A 114 18.28 15.23 21.17
CA SER A 114 17.86 16.23 20.19
C SER A 114 18.56 15.99 18.84
N ASP A 115 17.99 16.56 17.78
CA ASP A 115 18.60 16.52 16.45
C ASP A 115 20.01 17.17 16.44
N VAL A 116 20.26 18.14 17.31
CA VAL A 116 21.56 18.81 17.44
C VAL A 116 22.58 17.88 18.09
N ASP A 117 22.19 17.16 19.15
CA ASP A 117 23.06 16.21 19.84
C ASP A 117 23.45 15.05 18.92
N VAL A 118 22.47 14.51 18.17
CA VAL A 118 22.72 13.45 17.19
C VAL A 118 23.71 13.91 16.13
N LEU A 119 23.54 15.12 15.58
CA LEU A 119 24.46 15.65 14.57
C LEU A 119 25.87 15.83 15.14
N ALA A 120 26.01 16.30 16.38
CA ALA A 120 27.31 16.45 17.03
C ALA A 120 28.01 15.09 17.23
N ILE A 121 27.27 14.06 17.66
CA ILE A 121 27.79 12.69 17.81
C ILE A 121 28.25 12.16 16.44
N VAL A 122 27.40 12.30 15.41
CA VAL A 122 27.69 11.83 14.05
C VAL A 122 28.92 12.53 13.46
N LYS A 123 29.04 13.86 13.62
CA LYS A 123 30.24 14.60 13.18
C LYS A 123 31.50 14.10 13.87
N LYS A 124 31.41 13.81 15.17
CA LYS A 124 32.55 13.29 15.93
C LYS A 124 32.95 11.88 15.47
N ASP A 125 31.98 11.00 15.23
CA ASP A 125 32.20 9.61 14.85
C ASP A 125 32.79 9.47 13.44
N ILE A 126 32.18 10.15 12.46
CA ILE A 126 32.60 10.08 11.06
C ILE A 126 33.88 10.91 10.82
N ALA A 127 34.19 11.86 11.71
CA ALA A 127 35.33 12.78 11.62
C ALA A 127 35.54 13.33 10.19
N PRO A 128 34.52 13.96 9.60
CA PRO A 128 34.54 14.28 8.18
C PRO A 128 35.64 15.31 7.89
N ARG A 129 36.36 15.12 6.78
CA ARG A 129 37.46 16.02 6.37
C ARG A 129 36.98 17.43 6.04
N VAL A 130 35.71 17.56 5.66
CA VAL A 130 35.01 18.82 5.39
C VAL A 130 33.61 18.72 6.00
N ASP A 131 33.02 19.86 6.39
CA ASP A 131 31.67 19.88 6.93
C ASP A 131 30.61 19.37 5.92
N PHE A 132 29.45 18.96 6.43
CA PHE A 132 28.33 18.55 5.58
C PHE A 132 27.84 19.73 4.71
N THR A 133 27.88 19.55 3.40
CA THR A 133 27.37 20.51 2.41
C THR A 133 25.85 20.62 2.40
N THR A 134 25.15 19.66 3.00
CA THR A 134 23.70 19.68 3.20
C THR A 134 23.40 19.15 4.60
N LYS A 135 22.49 19.80 5.33
CA LYS A 135 22.08 19.32 6.66
C LYS A 135 21.55 17.88 6.52
N PRO A 136 22.13 16.89 7.22
CA PRO A 136 21.64 15.52 7.17
C PRO A 136 20.18 15.46 7.59
N LEU A 137 19.37 14.75 6.81
CA LEU A 137 18.02 14.41 7.22
C LEU A 137 18.12 13.33 8.30
N LEU A 138 17.83 13.69 9.54
CA LEU A 138 17.69 12.71 10.61
C LEU A 138 16.38 11.97 10.38
N SER A 139 16.47 10.67 10.15
CA SER A 139 15.30 9.87 9.81
C SER A 139 14.39 9.71 11.03
N LYS A 140 13.42 10.61 11.19
CA LYS A 140 12.15 10.30 11.86
C LYS A 140 11.21 9.74 10.80
N GLY A 141 11.50 8.55 10.29
CA GLY A 141 10.64 7.85 9.33
C GLY A 141 10.19 8.66 8.08
N ARG A 142 10.98 9.60 7.55
CA ARG A 142 10.55 10.38 6.37
C ARG A 142 10.90 9.67 5.06
N MET A 143 9.83 9.12 4.47
CA MET A 143 9.42 9.19 3.05
C MET A 143 10.48 9.62 2.03
N SER A 144 10.78 8.73 1.08
CA SER A 144 11.23 9.16 -0.24
C SER A 144 10.12 9.98 -0.89
N ALA A 145 10.36 11.28 -1.10
CA ALA A 145 9.54 12.09 -1.99
C ALA A 145 9.78 11.57 -3.42
N PRO A 146 8.73 11.00 -4.06
CA PRO A 146 7.87 11.86 -4.89
C PRO A 146 6.38 11.41 -4.91
N TYR A 147 5.67 11.36 -3.76
CA TYR A 147 4.24 10.97 -3.80
C TYR A 147 3.28 11.81 -2.97
N ARG A 148 3.76 12.76 -2.16
CA ARG A 148 2.90 13.63 -1.34
C ARG A 148 1.98 14.51 -2.19
N GLU A 149 2.34 14.81 -3.43
CA GLU A 149 1.54 15.69 -4.30
C GLU A 149 0.61 14.95 -5.26
N GLN A 150 0.87 13.68 -5.58
CA GLN A 150 0.16 13.04 -6.69
C GLN A 150 -1.14 12.32 -6.28
N TYR A 151 -1.33 11.96 -4.99
CA TYR A 151 -2.50 11.19 -4.53
C TYR A 151 -3.10 11.68 -3.19
N SER A 152 -2.73 12.88 -2.74
CA SER A 152 -3.22 13.47 -1.50
C SER A 152 -4.74 13.66 -1.35
N PRO A 153 -5.59 13.78 -2.41
CA PRO A 153 -7.02 13.97 -2.20
C PRO A 153 -7.81 12.69 -1.86
N LEU A 154 -7.21 11.49 -1.97
CA LEU A 154 -7.93 10.23 -1.70
C LEU A 154 -7.81 9.71 -0.26
N LEU A 155 -6.93 10.30 0.56
CA LEU A 155 -6.71 9.88 1.95
C LEU A 155 -7.47 10.73 2.98
N SER A 156 -8.20 11.77 2.55
CA SER A 156 -8.98 12.65 3.42
C SER A 156 -10.47 12.27 3.52
N GLN A 157 -10.85 11.08 3.06
CA GLN A 157 -12.23 10.57 3.11
C GLN A 157 -12.26 9.19 3.76
N CYS A 158 -11.87 9.13 5.03
CA CYS A 158 -12.25 8.11 6.01
C CYS A 158 -12.40 8.81 7.35
#